data_AF-A0A512B6U3-F1
#
_entry.id   AF-A0A512B6U3-F1
#
_cell.length_a   1.000
_cell.length_b   1.000
_cell.length_c   1.000
_cell.angle_alpha   90.00
_cell.angle_beta   90.00
_cell.angle_gamma   90.00
#
_symmetry.space_group_name_H-M   'P 1'
#
loop_
_entity.id
_entity.type
_entity.pdbx_description
1 polymer ?
#
loop_
_entity_poly.entity_id
_entity_poly.type
_entity_poly.pdbx_seq_one_letter_code
_entity_poly.pdbx_strand_id
1 'polypeptide(L)'
;MKRASLIVIVTVFFFNQAFAQSVQEKLDAYMQALTKYAGFNGSVLVAKGGDILLEKGYGFRNADAGTIHDANSVFQIGSVTKQFTSSIILRLASEGKLSLKDTLSKYFPEYQYAKKITIENLLNHVSGIYNYTQNADFMQNHVTEPLSQTSFWGMIKDKPLNFEPGSNYNYSNSGYLILGYLIEKVTGQPYERVARKYLFEPAGMTHSGFDFTHLASPVKSVGYMALTKDAKTPAPIVDSTVAFSAGAIYSTVHDLYNWNTALNSGKIIQKKNLEKAYTPYKQKYGYGFGIDSVFGKRLISHGGGIHGFVSDLAYVPEDKVSVVLLSNKPYQLSVVERDLLAVLYNQPYKLAEEQKEGKVDTATLNKYVGEYELASTFKITVVQVGGGLKAQATGQPQFDLFAESENIFFYKVVEAKIEFVRNGKGEVESLILHQSGANIPGKKIK
;
A
#
# COMPACT_ATOMS: atom_id res chain seq x y z
N MET A 1 89.59 -7.14 1.60
CA MET A 1 88.31 -7.57 1.02
C MET A 1 87.18 -7.27 2.01
N LYS A 2 86.43 -6.18 1.84
CA LYS A 2 85.26 -5.86 2.69
C LYS A 2 84.01 -6.13 1.87
N ARG A 3 83.20 -7.11 2.31
CA ARG A 3 81.88 -7.43 1.71
C ARG A 3 80.85 -6.48 2.33
N ALA A 4 80.18 -5.70 1.49
CA ALA A 4 79.00 -4.92 1.88
C ALA A 4 77.75 -5.75 1.58
N SER A 5 76.97 -6.06 2.60
CA SER A 5 75.68 -6.75 2.47
C SER A 5 74.59 -5.74 2.15
N LEU A 6 73.94 -5.92 1.00
CA LEU A 6 72.80 -5.13 0.55
C LEU A 6 71.54 -5.66 1.25
N ILE A 7 70.93 -4.85 2.12
CA ILE A 7 69.63 -5.15 2.73
C ILE A 7 68.55 -4.68 1.76
N VAL A 8 67.83 -5.61 1.15
CA VAL A 8 66.63 -5.34 0.34
C VAL A 8 65.44 -5.28 1.30
N ILE A 9 64.88 -4.09 1.49
CA ILE A 9 63.62 -3.90 2.22
C ILE A 9 62.49 -4.16 1.22
N VAL A 10 61.78 -5.27 1.39
CA VAL A 10 60.54 -5.57 0.66
C VAL A 10 59.38 -4.94 1.41
N THR A 11 58.85 -3.83 0.88
CA THR A 11 57.64 -3.19 1.42
C THR A 11 56.41 -3.90 0.86
N VAL A 12 55.74 -4.70 1.69
CA VAL A 12 54.47 -5.36 1.34
C VAL A 12 53.33 -4.34 1.51
N PHE A 13 52.74 -3.88 0.40
CA PHE A 13 51.51 -3.08 0.42
C PHE A 13 50.30 -4.00 0.69
N PHE A 14 49.74 -3.94 1.90
CA PHE A 14 48.41 -4.48 2.17
C PHE A 14 47.36 -3.56 1.56
N PHE A 15 46.81 -3.93 0.40
CA PHE A 15 45.57 -3.35 -0.10
C PHE A 15 44.41 -3.86 0.75
N ASN A 16 43.98 -3.07 1.73
CA ASN A 16 42.67 -3.24 2.35
C ASN A 16 41.61 -2.87 1.29
N GLN A 17 41.06 -3.88 0.59
CA GLN A 17 39.82 -3.69 -0.14
C GLN A 17 38.70 -3.54 0.89
N ALA A 18 38.31 -2.29 1.17
CA ALA A 18 37.04 -2.02 1.79
C ALA A 18 35.95 -2.42 0.78
N PHE A 19 35.36 -3.61 0.96
CA PHE A 19 34.23 -4.04 0.16
C PHE A 19 33.02 -3.16 0.52
N ALA A 20 32.73 -2.16 -0.33
CA ALA A 20 31.48 -1.45 -0.25
C ALA A 20 30.34 -2.44 -0.54
N GLN A 21 29.36 -2.51 0.37
CA GLN A 21 28.18 -3.37 0.21
C GLN A 21 27.47 -3.05 -1.12
N SER A 22 27.14 -4.10 -1.88
CA SER A 22 26.39 -4.00 -3.13
C SER A 22 24.99 -3.43 -2.91
N VAL A 23 24.35 -2.91 -3.96
CA VAL A 23 22.98 -2.39 -3.88
C VAL A 23 22.01 -3.50 -3.46
N GLN A 24 22.17 -4.71 -3.99
CA GLN A 24 21.35 -5.87 -3.66
C GLN A 24 21.42 -6.22 -2.16
N GLU A 25 22.63 -6.24 -1.60
CA GLU A 25 22.85 -6.49 -0.17
C GLU A 25 22.27 -5.36 0.70
N LYS A 26 22.34 -4.10 0.26
CA LYS A 26 21.71 -2.97 0.98
C LYS A 26 20.19 -3.07 0.99
N LEU A 27 19.58 -3.43 -0.15
CA LEU A 27 18.13 -3.64 -0.27
C LEU A 27 17.67 -4.80 0.63
N ASP A 28 18.36 -5.94 0.61
CA ASP A 28 18.05 -7.08 1.47
C ASP A 28 18.25 -6.74 2.95
N ALA A 29 19.35 -6.07 3.32
CA ALA A 29 19.61 -5.65 4.70
C ALA A 29 18.52 -4.70 5.23
N TYR A 30 18.05 -3.76 4.40
CA TYR A 30 16.94 -2.88 4.76
C TYR A 30 15.65 -3.67 5.04
N MET A 31 15.28 -4.59 4.15
CA MET A 31 14.07 -5.40 4.34
C MET A 31 14.18 -6.38 5.52
N GLN A 32 15.36 -6.96 5.76
CA GLN A 32 15.62 -7.80 6.94
C GLN A 32 15.46 -6.99 8.23
N ALA A 33 15.98 -5.76 8.26
CA ALA A 33 15.83 -4.86 9.40
C ALA A 33 14.35 -4.54 9.67
N LEU A 34 13.58 -4.20 8.63
CA LEU A 34 12.14 -3.97 8.76
C LEU A 34 11.39 -5.22 9.26
N THR A 35 11.73 -6.40 8.75
CA THR A 35 11.10 -7.66 9.17
C THR A 35 11.37 -7.95 10.64
N LYS A 36 12.61 -7.73 11.08
CA LYS A 36 13.03 -8.02 12.45
C LYS A 36 12.53 -7.01 13.47
N TYR A 37 12.52 -5.72 13.12
CA TYR A 37 12.36 -4.63 14.10
C TYR A 37 11.13 -3.75 13.87
N ALA A 38 10.55 -3.77 12.67
CA ALA A 38 9.36 -2.99 12.33
C ALA A 38 8.15 -3.87 11.96
N GLY A 39 8.29 -5.20 11.93
CA GLY A 39 7.17 -6.11 11.70
C GLY A 39 6.65 -6.15 10.27
N PHE A 40 7.50 -5.84 9.28
CA PHE A 40 7.20 -6.11 7.87
C PHE A 40 7.00 -7.63 7.65
N ASN A 41 5.98 -8.00 6.88
CA ASN A 41 5.67 -9.40 6.60
C ASN A 41 5.04 -9.52 5.21
N GLY A 42 5.81 -9.99 4.23
CA GLY A 42 5.43 -9.83 2.83
C GLY A 42 6.47 -10.27 1.81
N SER A 43 6.31 -9.82 0.57
CA SER A 43 7.23 -10.08 -0.55
C SER A 43 7.57 -8.78 -1.27
N VAL A 44 8.81 -8.68 -1.73
CA VAL A 44 9.36 -7.48 -2.35
C VAL A 44 10.06 -7.82 -3.66
N LEU A 45 9.85 -7.00 -4.69
CA LEU A 45 10.68 -6.97 -5.88
C LEU A 45 11.17 -5.54 -6.16
N VAL A 46 12.46 -5.39 -6.44
CA VAL A 46 13.09 -4.16 -6.91
C VAL A 46 13.87 -4.46 -8.17
N ALA A 47 13.58 -3.75 -9.24
CA ALA A 47 14.26 -3.89 -10.52
C ALA A 47 14.63 -2.53 -11.11
N LYS A 48 15.74 -2.47 -11.86
CA LYS A 48 16.20 -1.26 -12.55
C LYS A 48 16.72 -1.62 -13.94
N GLY A 49 16.20 -0.97 -14.97
CA GLY A 49 16.68 -1.18 -16.34
C GLY A 49 16.43 -2.57 -16.93
N GLY A 50 15.61 -3.40 -16.28
CA GLY A 50 15.40 -4.81 -16.64
C GLY A 50 16.10 -5.79 -15.69
N ASP A 51 17.08 -5.34 -14.91
CA ASP A 51 17.79 -6.17 -13.95
C ASP A 51 17.01 -6.23 -12.64
N ILE A 52 16.66 -7.43 -12.18
CA ILE A 52 16.05 -7.67 -10.88
C ILE A 52 17.17 -7.63 -9.83
N LEU A 53 17.09 -6.65 -8.93
CA LEU A 53 18.08 -6.39 -7.87
C LEU A 53 17.69 -7.05 -6.55
N LEU A 54 16.39 -7.21 -6.31
CA LEU A 54 15.84 -7.94 -5.18
C LEU A 54 14.52 -8.59 -5.61
N GLU A 55 14.31 -9.85 -5.26
CA GLU A 55 13.04 -10.55 -5.40
C GLU A 55 12.96 -11.62 -4.31
N LYS A 56 12.30 -11.30 -3.19
CA LYS A 56 12.40 -12.11 -1.97
C LYS A 56 11.16 -11.96 -1.08
N GLY A 57 10.85 -13.04 -0.35
CA GLY A 57 9.86 -13.06 0.70
C GLY A 57 10.47 -12.88 2.10
N TYR A 58 9.71 -12.24 2.98
CA TYR A 58 10.10 -11.94 4.36
C TYR A 58 8.94 -12.25 5.32
N GLY A 59 9.22 -12.91 6.44
CA GLY A 59 8.20 -13.27 7.41
C GLY A 59 7.30 -14.43 6.96
N PHE A 60 6.12 -14.53 7.55
CA PHE A 60 5.21 -15.68 7.43
C PHE A 60 4.14 -15.50 6.36
N ARG A 61 4.10 -16.42 5.39
CA ARG A 61 2.96 -16.59 4.49
C ARG A 61 1.73 -17.13 5.19
N ASN A 62 1.95 -18.03 6.15
CA ASN A 62 0.95 -18.53 7.09
C ASN A 62 1.64 -18.73 8.44
N ALA A 63 1.26 -17.92 9.42
CA ALA A 63 1.88 -17.86 10.74
C ALA A 63 1.49 -19.03 11.67
N ASP A 64 0.40 -19.74 11.38
CA ASP A 64 -0.01 -20.92 12.15
C ASP A 64 0.71 -22.17 11.64
N ALA A 65 0.86 -22.29 10.32
CA ALA A 65 1.64 -23.36 9.69
C ALA A 65 3.17 -23.13 9.73
N GLY A 66 3.62 -21.94 10.17
CA GLY A 66 5.04 -21.57 10.19
C GLY A 66 5.68 -21.43 8.81
N THR A 67 4.88 -21.40 7.73
CA THR A 67 5.39 -21.29 6.36
C THR A 67 5.78 -19.84 6.06
N ILE A 68 6.99 -19.65 5.54
CA ILE A 68 7.53 -18.32 5.22
C ILE A 68 7.13 -17.86 3.82
N HIS A 69 7.17 -16.55 3.60
CA HIS A 69 7.05 -15.97 2.27
C HIS A 69 8.25 -16.29 1.38
N ASP A 70 7.98 -16.32 0.08
CA ASP A 70 8.93 -16.43 -1.02
C ASP A 70 8.46 -15.53 -2.18
N ALA A 71 9.25 -15.43 -3.25
CA ALA A 71 8.91 -14.63 -4.43
C ALA A 71 7.59 -15.05 -5.13
N ASN A 72 7.16 -16.29 -4.92
CA ASN A 72 5.97 -16.87 -5.57
C ASN A 72 4.71 -16.71 -4.71
N SER A 73 4.82 -16.12 -3.53
CA SER A 73 3.70 -15.94 -2.62
C SER A 73 2.63 -15.06 -3.26
N VAL A 74 1.37 -15.53 -3.22
CA VAL A 74 0.22 -14.88 -3.85
C VAL A 74 -0.53 -14.04 -2.82
N PHE A 75 -0.84 -12.80 -3.19
CA PHE A 75 -1.53 -11.81 -2.35
C PHE A 75 -2.70 -11.21 -3.12
N GLN A 76 -3.75 -10.79 -2.41
CA GLN A 76 -4.74 -9.88 -3.01
C GLN A 76 -4.14 -8.48 -3.10
N ILE A 77 -4.19 -7.86 -4.29
CA ILE A 77 -3.51 -6.57 -4.54
C ILE A 77 -4.44 -5.38 -4.33
N GLY A 78 -5.72 -5.60 -4.01
CA GLY A 78 -6.67 -4.53 -3.79
C GLY A 78 -6.64 -3.50 -4.93
N SER A 79 -6.62 -2.22 -4.57
CA SER A 79 -6.78 -1.12 -5.52
C SER A 79 -5.70 -0.97 -6.61
N VAL A 80 -4.57 -1.67 -6.55
CA VAL A 80 -3.65 -1.78 -7.72
C VAL A 80 -4.40 -2.30 -8.96
N THR A 81 -5.46 -3.09 -8.76
CA THR A 81 -6.42 -3.53 -9.79
C THR A 81 -6.91 -2.39 -10.70
N LYS A 82 -7.01 -1.16 -10.20
CA LYS A 82 -7.49 -0.01 -10.98
C LYS A 82 -6.62 0.31 -12.20
N GLN A 83 -5.31 0.04 -12.13
CA GLN A 83 -4.42 0.19 -13.28
C GLN A 83 -4.83 -0.73 -14.44
N PHE A 84 -5.24 -1.95 -14.12
CA PHE A 84 -5.67 -2.97 -15.07
C PHE A 84 -6.99 -2.59 -15.73
N THR A 85 -7.99 -2.22 -14.93
CA THR A 85 -9.30 -1.74 -15.41
C THR A 85 -9.14 -0.52 -16.32
N SER A 86 -8.36 0.47 -15.87
CA SER A 86 -8.07 1.68 -16.65
C SER A 86 -7.42 1.34 -18.00
N SER A 87 -6.45 0.42 -17.99
CA SER A 87 -5.77 0.00 -19.22
C SER A 87 -6.71 -0.66 -20.23
N ILE A 88 -7.69 -1.45 -19.78
CA ILE A 88 -8.71 -2.02 -20.67
C ILE A 88 -9.58 -0.91 -21.26
N ILE A 89 -10.03 0.06 -20.45
CA ILE A 89 -10.85 1.19 -20.93
C ILE A 89 -10.08 2.00 -21.99
N LEU A 90 -8.81 2.30 -21.73
CA LEU A 90 -7.96 3.03 -22.68
C LEU A 90 -7.70 2.24 -23.96
N ARG A 91 -7.55 0.92 -23.86
CA ARG A 91 -7.48 0.04 -25.02
C ARG A 91 -8.75 0.09 -25.84
N LEU A 92 -9.92 -0.12 -25.23
CA LEU A 92 -11.22 -0.06 -25.89
C LEU A 92 -11.47 1.30 -26.54
N ALA A 93 -11.07 2.40 -25.89
CA ALA A 93 -11.12 3.74 -26.45
C ALA A 93 -10.24 3.88 -27.69
N SER A 94 -9.02 3.33 -27.65
CA SER A 94 -8.10 3.36 -28.80
C SER A 94 -8.57 2.50 -29.98
N GLU A 95 -9.36 1.46 -29.71
CA GLU A 95 -10.02 0.61 -30.70
C GLU A 95 -11.33 1.24 -31.24
N GLY A 96 -11.70 2.44 -30.78
CA GLY A 96 -12.91 3.15 -31.21
C GLY A 96 -14.22 2.54 -30.67
N LYS A 97 -14.15 1.60 -29.72
CA LYS A 97 -15.33 0.92 -29.14
C LYS A 97 -16.08 1.78 -28.13
N LEU A 98 -15.41 2.77 -27.55
CA LEU A 98 -15.99 3.78 -26.67
C LEU A 98 -15.21 5.09 -26.79
N SER A 99 -15.77 6.19 -26.32
CA SER A 99 -15.06 7.46 -26.11
C SER A 99 -14.95 7.76 -24.63
N LEU A 100 -13.81 8.25 -24.15
CA LEU A 100 -13.68 8.69 -22.74
C LEU A 100 -14.64 9.84 -22.40
N LYS A 101 -15.14 10.56 -23.41
CA LYS A 101 -16.13 11.63 -23.28
C LYS A 101 -17.57 11.13 -23.37
N ASP A 102 -17.80 9.84 -23.66
CA ASP A 102 -19.14 9.27 -23.58
C ASP A 102 -19.65 9.43 -22.16
N THR A 103 -20.91 9.86 -22.05
CA THR A 103 -21.63 9.87 -20.77
C THR A 103 -22.13 8.46 -20.46
N LEU A 104 -22.34 8.18 -19.16
CA LEU A 104 -22.88 6.89 -18.74
C LEU A 104 -24.26 6.61 -19.34
N SER A 105 -25.04 7.61 -19.76
CA SER A 105 -26.38 7.39 -20.33
C SER A 105 -26.37 6.55 -21.60
N LYS A 106 -25.24 6.49 -22.31
CA LYS A 106 -25.06 5.60 -23.47
C LYS A 106 -25.07 4.11 -23.08
N TYR A 107 -24.65 3.79 -21.86
CA TYR A 107 -24.43 2.41 -21.40
C TYR A 107 -25.33 2.03 -20.22
N PHE A 108 -25.72 2.98 -19.38
CA PHE A 108 -26.50 2.78 -18.16
C PHE A 108 -27.57 3.89 -18.06
N PRO A 109 -28.52 3.97 -19.02
CA PRO A 109 -29.51 5.05 -19.09
C PRO A 109 -30.42 5.14 -17.86
N GLU A 110 -30.60 4.03 -17.15
CA GLU A 110 -31.43 3.94 -15.93
C GLU A 110 -30.79 4.61 -14.72
N TYR A 111 -29.48 4.89 -14.74
CA TYR A 111 -28.84 5.57 -13.61
C TYR A 111 -29.18 7.07 -13.64
N GLN A 112 -29.74 7.60 -12.55
CA GLN A 112 -30.28 8.97 -12.51
C GLN A 112 -29.28 10.07 -12.92
N TYR A 113 -27.98 9.87 -12.67
CA TYR A 113 -26.92 10.84 -13.03
C TYR A 113 -26.19 10.49 -14.34
N ALA A 114 -26.68 9.52 -15.10
CA ALA A 114 -25.96 8.96 -16.24
C ALA A 114 -25.64 9.99 -17.34
N LYS A 115 -26.48 11.01 -17.51
CA LYS A 115 -26.27 12.10 -18.48
C LYS A 115 -25.16 13.08 -18.08
N LYS A 116 -24.81 13.15 -16.79
CA LYS A 116 -23.83 14.12 -16.26
C LYS A 116 -22.40 13.56 -16.18
N ILE A 117 -22.26 12.25 -16.04
CA ILE A 117 -20.99 11.61 -15.70
C ILE A 117 -20.38 11.01 -16.96
N THR A 118 -19.15 11.38 -17.28
CA THR A 118 -18.37 10.77 -18.37
C THR A 118 -17.53 9.60 -17.88
N ILE A 119 -17.12 8.73 -18.80
CA ILE A 119 -16.16 7.65 -18.53
C ILE A 119 -14.86 8.20 -17.94
N GLU A 120 -14.37 9.33 -18.47
CA GLU A 120 -13.19 10.01 -17.93
C GLU A 120 -13.36 10.41 -16.46
N ASN A 121 -14.55 10.87 -16.05
CA ASN A 121 -14.79 11.23 -14.65
C ASN A 121 -14.67 10.03 -13.71
N LEU A 122 -14.95 8.81 -14.19
CA LEU A 122 -14.76 7.59 -13.41
C LEU A 122 -13.27 7.26 -13.25
N LEU A 123 -12.49 7.38 -14.33
CA LEU A 123 -11.07 7.04 -14.35
C LEU A 123 -10.25 7.89 -13.38
N ASN A 124 -10.56 9.19 -13.27
CA ASN A 124 -9.82 10.17 -12.46
C ASN A 124 -10.50 10.57 -11.14
N HIS A 125 -11.52 9.82 -10.69
CA HIS A 125 -12.21 10.00 -9.40
C HIS A 125 -12.87 11.39 -9.19
N VAL A 126 -13.43 11.97 -10.25
CA VAL A 126 -14.17 13.25 -10.17
C VAL A 126 -15.65 13.11 -10.53
N SER A 127 -16.21 11.91 -10.43
CA SER A 127 -17.61 11.65 -10.78
C SER A 127 -18.63 12.12 -9.75
N GLY A 128 -18.23 12.29 -8.49
CA GLY A 128 -19.13 12.60 -7.38
C GLY A 128 -19.99 11.41 -6.91
N ILE A 129 -19.89 10.23 -7.52
CA ILE A 129 -20.71 9.05 -7.19
C ILE A 129 -20.48 8.62 -5.75
N TYR A 130 -21.56 8.29 -5.03
CA TYR A 130 -21.50 7.67 -3.70
C TYR A 130 -20.68 6.37 -3.74
N ASN A 131 -19.71 6.26 -2.85
CA ASN A 131 -18.83 5.09 -2.82
C ASN A 131 -19.46 4.01 -1.95
N TYR A 132 -19.80 2.85 -2.50
CA TYR A 132 -20.48 1.77 -1.76
C TYR A 132 -19.70 1.30 -0.53
N THR A 133 -18.37 1.47 -0.55
CA THR A 133 -17.51 1.17 0.61
C THR A 133 -17.69 2.15 1.78
N GLN A 134 -18.53 3.19 1.64
CA GLN A 134 -18.98 4.05 2.74
C GLN A 134 -20.19 3.47 3.48
N ASN A 135 -20.79 2.38 2.99
CA ASN A 135 -21.83 1.67 3.71
C ASN A 135 -21.19 0.79 4.79
N ALA A 136 -21.19 1.25 6.05
CA ALA A 136 -20.53 0.59 7.15
C ALA A 136 -21.07 -0.82 7.43
N ASP A 137 -22.40 -1.00 7.40
CA ASP A 137 -23.02 -2.32 7.59
C ASP A 137 -22.58 -3.30 6.50
N PHE A 138 -22.65 -2.88 5.23
CA PHE A 138 -22.15 -3.68 4.11
C PHE A 138 -20.69 -4.09 4.31
N MET A 139 -19.82 -3.12 4.62
CA MET A 139 -18.39 -3.35 4.77
C MET A 139 -18.04 -4.26 5.96
N GLN A 140 -18.85 -4.25 7.02
CA GLN A 140 -18.63 -5.04 8.22
C GLN A 140 -19.17 -6.46 8.09
N ASN A 141 -20.35 -6.63 7.48
CA ASN A 141 -21.13 -7.86 7.61
C ASN A 141 -21.28 -8.65 6.29
N HIS A 142 -21.07 -8.03 5.12
CA HIS A 142 -21.50 -8.61 3.84
C HIS A 142 -20.37 -8.76 2.80
N VAL A 143 -19.13 -8.38 3.14
CA VAL A 143 -18.00 -8.37 2.18
C VAL A 143 -17.49 -9.76 1.79
N THR A 144 -17.84 -10.79 2.54
CA THR A 144 -17.46 -12.19 2.25
C THR A 144 -18.48 -12.91 1.38
N GLU A 145 -19.58 -12.25 1.03
CA GLU A 145 -20.68 -12.82 0.24
C GLU A 145 -20.65 -12.28 -1.20
N PRO A 146 -21.09 -13.06 -2.20
CA PRO A 146 -21.14 -12.59 -3.57
C PRO A 146 -22.05 -11.35 -3.75
N LEU A 147 -21.51 -10.31 -4.39
CA LEU A 147 -22.23 -9.10 -4.73
C LEU A 147 -22.65 -9.11 -6.21
N SER A 148 -23.95 -9.25 -6.45
CA SER A 148 -24.50 -9.13 -7.81
C SER A 148 -24.45 -7.68 -8.32
N GLN A 149 -24.40 -7.51 -9.64
CA GLN A 149 -24.50 -6.18 -10.26
C GLN A 149 -25.79 -5.45 -9.86
N THR A 150 -26.91 -6.16 -9.76
CA THR A 150 -28.21 -5.59 -9.32
C THR A 150 -28.11 -5.06 -7.90
N SER A 151 -27.50 -5.82 -6.98
CA SER A 151 -27.30 -5.42 -5.58
C SER A 151 -26.37 -4.21 -5.49
N PHE A 152 -25.28 -4.17 -6.27
CA PHE A 152 -24.40 -3.00 -6.35
C PHE A 152 -25.16 -1.74 -6.79
N TRP A 153 -25.92 -1.81 -7.88
CA TRP A 153 -26.73 -0.68 -8.32
C TRP A 153 -27.77 -0.28 -7.27
N GLY A 154 -28.38 -1.24 -6.58
CA GLY A 154 -29.30 -0.99 -5.46
C GLY A 154 -28.68 -0.15 -4.34
N MET A 155 -27.38 -0.33 -4.05
CA MET A 155 -26.69 0.46 -3.02
C MET A 155 -26.45 1.93 -3.42
N ILE A 156 -26.29 2.21 -4.71
CA ILE A 156 -25.87 3.54 -5.19
C ILE A 156 -26.96 4.33 -5.92
N LYS A 157 -28.00 3.67 -6.44
CA LYS A 157 -28.96 4.28 -7.38
C LYS A 157 -29.74 5.45 -6.78
N ASP A 158 -30.07 5.39 -5.48
CA ASP A 158 -30.87 6.41 -4.79
C ASP A 158 -30.02 7.39 -3.97
N LYS A 159 -28.70 7.24 -4.00
CA LYS A 159 -27.77 8.12 -3.25
C LYS A 159 -27.48 9.38 -4.07
N PRO A 160 -27.48 10.58 -3.44
CA PRO A 160 -27.10 11.79 -4.15
C PRO A 160 -25.62 11.78 -4.54
N LEU A 161 -25.25 12.58 -5.53
CA LEU A 161 -23.85 12.87 -5.78
C LEU A 161 -23.25 13.65 -4.60
N ASN A 162 -22.02 13.31 -4.21
CA ASN A 162 -21.25 14.05 -3.23
C ASN A 162 -20.88 15.46 -3.71
N PHE A 163 -20.79 15.66 -5.03
CA PHE A 163 -20.52 16.93 -5.71
C PHE A 163 -20.82 16.80 -7.21
N GLU A 164 -20.92 17.92 -7.93
CA GLU A 164 -21.13 17.90 -9.38
C GLU A 164 -19.91 17.33 -10.13
N PRO A 165 -20.09 16.47 -11.15
CA PRO A 165 -18.97 15.83 -11.84
C PRO A 165 -17.94 16.83 -12.36
N GLY A 166 -16.65 16.56 -12.12
CA GLY A 166 -15.53 17.42 -12.49
C GLY A 166 -15.18 18.51 -11.48
N SER A 167 -16.10 18.88 -10.58
CA SER A 167 -15.90 20.01 -9.67
C SER A 167 -14.93 19.71 -8.51
N ASN A 168 -14.91 18.47 -8.01
CA ASN A 168 -14.05 18.04 -6.91
C ASN A 168 -13.48 16.65 -7.15
N TYR A 169 -12.59 16.20 -6.26
CA TYR A 169 -12.02 14.86 -6.25
C TYR A 169 -12.54 14.09 -5.04
N ASN A 170 -12.97 12.84 -5.27
CA ASN A 170 -13.21 11.88 -4.20
C ASN A 170 -13.04 10.47 -4.74
N TYR A 171 -12.08 9.74 -4.17
CA TYR A 171 -11.75 8.38 -4.57
C TYR A 171 -12.97 7.46 -4.48
N SER A 172 -13.29 6.78 -5.58
CA SER A 172 -14.54 6.01 -5.70
C SER A 172 -14.30 4.59 -6.22
N ASN A 173 -14.55 3.59 -5.36
CA ASN A 173 -14.59 2.19 -5.80
C ASN A 173 -15.83 1.95 -6.67
N SER A 174 -16.98 2.57 -6.35
CA SER A 174 -18.18 2.52 -7.21
C SER A 174 -17.87 2.94 -8.65
N GLY A 175 -17.08 3.99 -8.84
CA GLY A 175 -16.69 4.44 -10.18
C GLY A 175 -15.94 3.37 -10.96
N TYR A 176 -15.03 2.64 -10.31
CA TYR A 176 -14.29 1.56 -10.95
C TYR A 176 -15.13 0.29 -11.15
N LEU A 177 -16.06 -0.05 -10.25
CA LEU A 177 -17.04 -1.12 -10.50
C LEU A 177 -17.86 -0.84 -11.76
N ILE A 178 -18.31 0.40 -11.95
CA ILE A 178 -19.03 0.83 -13.16
C ILE A 178 -18.14 0.68 -14.41
N LEU A 179 -16.84 0.99 -14.33
CA LEU A 179 -15.91 0.74 -15.44
C LEU A 179 -15.78 -0.76 -15.77
N GLY A 180 -15.79 -1.64 -14.77
CA GLY A 180 -15.85 -3.10 -15.01
C GLY A 180 -17.11 -3.51 -15.77
N TYR A 181 -18.28 -3.07 -15.31
CA TYR A 181 -19.54 -3.37 -16.01
C TYR A 181 -19.61 -2.75 -17.40
N LEU A 182 -18.98 -1.60 -17.61
CA LEU A 182 -18.85 -0.98 -18.93
C LEU A 182 -17.99 -1.84 -19.86
N ILE A 183 -16.88 -2.39 -19.37
CA ILE A 183 -16.04 -3.33 -20.13
C ILE A 183 -16.89 -4.53 -20.56
N GLU A 184 -17.66 -5.13 -19.65
CA GLU A 184 -18.52 -6.26 -19.98
C GLU A 184 -19.56 -5.89 -21.05
N LYS A 185 -20.22 -4.74 -20.89
CA LYS A 185 -21.24 -4.27 -21.82
C LYS A 185 -20.68 -3.97 -23.22
N VAL A 186 -19.48 -3.41 -23.30
CA VAL A 186 -18.82 -3.08 -24.58
C VAL A 186 -18.24 -4.32 -25.26
N THR A 187 -17.78 -5.31 -24.49
CA THR A 187 -17.09 -6.50 -25.04
C THR A 187 -17.97 -7.73 -25.18
N GLY A 188 -19.11 -7.78 -24.50
CA GLY A 188 -19.97 -8.96 -24.39
C GLY A 188 -19.34 -10.10 -23.58
N GLN A 189 -18.26 -9.85 -22.83
CA GLN A 189 -17.51 -10.87 -22.10
C GLN A 189 -17.35 -10.48 -20.63
N PRO A 190 -17.34 -11.46 -19.70
CA PRO A 190 -17.01 -11.20 -18.29
C PRO A 190 -15.68 -10.48 -18.12
N TYR A 191 -15.63 -9.54 -17.18
CA TYR A 191 -14.46 -8.70 -16.93
C TYR A 191 -13.19 -9.52 -16.73
N GLU A 192 -13.26 -10.62 -15.98
CA GLU A 192 -12.11 -11.48 -15.67
C GLU A 192 -11.53 -12.13 -16.94
N ARG A 193 -12.39 -12.50 -17.89
CA ARG A 193 -11.95 -13.05 -19.19
C ARG A 193 -11.26 -11.97 -20.03
N VAL A 194 -11.80 -10.75 -20.03
CA VAL A 194 -11.19 -9.62 -20.74
C VAL A 194 -9.83 -9.26 -20.12
N ALA A 195 -9.73 -9.17 -18.79
CA ALA A 195 -8.48 -8.88 -18.10
C ALA A 195 -7.42 -9.95 -18.38
N ARG A 196 -7.79 -11.25 -18.33
CA ARG A 196 -6.86 -12.33 -18.67
C ARG A 196 -6.33 -12.21 -20.10
N LYS A 197 -7.23 -12.06 -21.07
CA LYS A 197 -6.90 -12.02 -22.50
C LYS A 197 -6.11 -10.77 -22.90
N TYR A 198 -6.50 -9.60 -22.39
CA TYR A 198 -5.92 -8.33 -22.84
C TYR A 198 -4.71 -7.89 -22.02
N LEU A 199 -4.58 -8.37 -20.79
CA LEU A 199 -3.56 -7.91 -19.84
C LEU A 199 -2.65 -9.05 -19.39
N PHE A 200 -3.19 -10.09 -18.75
CA PHE A 200 -2.36 -11.10 -18.09
C PHE A 200 -1.57 -11.95 -19.08
N GLU A 201 -2.23 -12.50 -20.10
CA GLU A 201 -1.57 -13.32 -21.12
C GLU A 201 -0.50 -12.52 -21.89
N PRO A 202 -0.77 -11.29 -22.39
CA PRO A 202 0.27 -10.50 -23.04
C PRO A 202 1.39 -10.06 -22.10
N ALA A 203 1.10 -9.79 -20.82
CA ALA A 203 2.12 -9.41 -19.85
C ALA A 203 2.95 -10.60 -19.33
N GLY A 204 2.47 -11.83 -19.48
CA GLY A 204 3.13 -13.01 -18.89
C GLY A 204 2.85 -13.15 -17.39
N MET A 205 1.65 -12.76 -16.96
CA MET A 205 1.22 -12.83 -15.55
C MET A 205 0.48 -14.14 -15.28
N THR A 206 1.24 -15.24 -15.14
CA THR A 206 0.68 -16.60 -15.04
C THR A 206 0.20 -16.95 -13.64
N HIS A 207 0.53 -16.16 -12.62
CA HIS A 207 0.14 -16.33 -11.22
C HIS A 207 -0.87 -15.25 -10.76
N SER A 208 -1.52 -14.61 -11.73
CA SER A 208 -2.51 -13.56 -11.51
C SER A 208 -3.91 -14.01 -11.91
N GLY A 209 -4.88 -13.57 -11.14
CA GLY A 209 -6.27 -13.98 -11.35
C GLY A 209 -7.25 -13.30 -10.43
N PHE A 210 -8.42 -13.92 -10.34
CA PHE A 210 -9.57 -13.51 -9.57
C PHE A 210 -10.07 -14.71 -8.77
N ASP A 211 -11.02 -14.47 -7.86
CA ASP A 211 -11.54 -15.48 -6.94
C ASP A 211 -10.45 -16.03 -6.00
N PHE A 212 -9.92 -15.13 -5.16
CA PHE A 212 -8.94 -15.51 -4.15
C PHE A 212 -9.52 -16.48 -3.12
N THR A 213 -10.83 -16.43 -2.84
CA THR A 213 -11.52 -17.34 -1.93
C THR A 213 -11.30 -18.79 -2.34
N HIS A 214 -11.58 -19.14 -3.60
CA HIS A 214 -11.47 -20.52 -4.10
C HIS A 214 -10.12 -20.85 -4.74
N LEU A 215 -9.14 -19.93 -4.71
CA LEU A 215 -7.79 -20.22 -5.20
C LEU A 215 -7.17 -21.39 -4.43
N ALA A 216 -6.98 -22.51 -5.13
CA ALA A 216 -6.25 -23.68 -4.65
C ALA A 216 -4.77 -23.58 -5.06
N SER A 217 -3.95 -23.00 -4.20
CA SER A 217 -2.51 -22.83 -4.45
C SER A 217 -1.69 -23.01 -3.16
N PRO A 218 -0.60 -23.79 -3.18
CA PRO A 218 0.28 -23.97 -2.00
C PRO A 218 1.06 -22.70 -1.64
N VAL A 219 1.11 -21.73 -2.55
CA VAL A 219 1.75 -20.42 -2.35
C VAL A 219 0.75 -19.30 -2.07
N LYS A 220 -0.53 -19.64 -1.80
CA LYS A 220 -1.54 -18.68 -1.34
C LYS A 220 -1.20 -18.18 0.06
N SER A 221 -1.21 -16.86 0.24
CA SER A 221 -0.96 -16.24 1.54
C SER A 221 -2.22 -16.17 2.40
N VAL A 222 -2.05 -16.26 3.72
CA VAL A 222 -3.10 -15.91 4.69
C VAL A 222 -2.96 -14.43 5.01
N GLY A 223 -4.04 -13.66 4.86
CA GLY A 223 -4.08 -12.25 5.25
C GLY A 223 -4.44 -12.09 6.73
N TYR A 224 -3.89 -11.10 7.39
CA TYR A 224 -4.07 -10.87 8.82
C TYR A 224 -4.56 -9.46 9.13
N MET A 225 -5.56 -9.33 10.00
CA MET A 225 -5.93 -8.04 10.61
C MET A 225 -4.87 -7.60 11.62
N ALA A 226 -4.28 -8.56 12.33
CA ALA A 226 -3.17 -8.35 13.25
C ALA A 226 -2.19 -9.52 13.14
N LEU A 227 -0.92 -9.21 12.92
CA LEU A 227 0.19 -10.17 12.97
C LEU A 227 1.36 -9.53 13.72
N THR A 228 1.48 -9.90 14.99
CA THR A 228 2.51 -9.47 15.94
C THR A 228 3.03 -10.70 16.70
N LYS A 229 3.96 -10.49 17.65
CA LYS A 229 4.44 -11.56 18.53
C LYS A 229 3.30 -12.18 19.36
N ASP A 230 2.32 -11.36 19.75
CA ASP A 230 1.28 -11.73 20.71
C ASP A 230 -0.10 -11.93 20.06
N ALA A 231 -0.27 -11.53 18.79
CA ALA A 231 -1.54 -11.65 18.08
C ALA A 231 -1.35 -12.20 16.66
N LYS A 232 -2.16 -13.20 16.30
CA LYS A 232 -2.28 -13.78 14.96
C LYS A 232 -3.77 -13.86 14.61
N THR A 233 -4.32 -12.78 14.08
CA THR A 233 -5.75 -12.68 13.76
C THR A 233 -5.93 -12.68 12.25
N PRO A 234 -6.33 -13.82 11.65
CA PRO A 234 -6.64 -13.88 10.22
C PRO A 234 -7.73 -12.87 9.84
N ALA A 235 -7.61 -12.32 8.64
CA ALA A 235 -8.62 -11.44 8.08
C ALA A 235 -9.67 -12.26 7.29
N PRO A 236 -10.94 -11.83 7.28
CA PRO A 236 -11.92 -12.39 6.36
C PRO A 236 -11.49 -12.14 4.91
N ILE A 237 -11.73 -13.12 4.03
CA ILE A 237 -11.45 -12.96 2.61
C ILE A 237 -12.64 -12.25 1.97
N VAL A 238 -12.39 -11.06 1.43
CA VAL A 238 -13.40 -10.33 0.64
C VAL A 238 -13.69 -11.10 -0.64
N ASP A 239 -14.97 -11.30 -0.94
CA ASP A 239 -15.37 -11.97 -2.17
C ASP A 239 -14.94 -11.16 -3.40
N SER A 240 -14.45 -11.84 -4.43
CA SER A 240 -13.94 -11.18 -5.63
C SER A 240 -15.00 -10.33 -6.36
N THR A 241 -16.28 -10.66 -6.24
CA THR A 241 -17.37 -9.87 -6.83
C THR A 241 -17.66 -8.57 -6.06
N VAL A 242 -17.29 -8.51 -4.77
CA VAL A 242 -17.42 -7.30 -3.95
C VAL A 242 -16.37 -6.26 -4.35
N ALA A 243 -15.12 -6.67 -4.56
CA ALA A 243 -14.04 -5.76 -4.96
C ALA A 243 -13.97 -5.57 -6.49
N PHE A 244 -14.32 -6.61 -7.25
CA PHE A 244 -14.41 -6.68 -8.70
C PHE A 244 -13.29 -5.92 -9.43
N SER A 245 -13.62 -5.15 -10.45
CA SER A 245 -12.73 -4.30 -11.25
C SER A 245 -12.12 -3.12 -10.48
N ALA A 246 -12.49 -2.90 -9.22
CA ALA A 246 -11.83 -1.92 -8.35
C ALA A 246 -10.73 -2.54 -7.48
N GLY A 247 -10.72 -3.86 -7.25
CA GLY A 247 -9.81 -4.43 -6.26
C GLY A 247 -9.60 -5.95 -6.18
N ALA A 248 -10.19 -6.76 -7.07
CA ALA A 248 -10.25 -8.21 -6.88
C ALA A 248 -9.06 -9.03 -7.38
N ILE A 249 -8.07 -8.41 -8.02
CA ILE A 249 -6.93 -9.16 -8.54
C ILE A 249 -6.10 -9.73 -7.37
N TYR A 250 -5.71 -10.98 -7.48
CA TYR A 250 -4.54 -11.49 -6.76
C TYR A 250 -3.35 -11.61 -7.71
N SER A 251 -2.14 -11.53 -7.17
CA SER A 251 -0.90 -11.58 -7.93
C SER A 251 0.31 -11.97 -7.07
N THR A 252 1.48 -12.06 -7.70
CA THR A 252 2.81 -12.17 -7.08
C THR A 252 3.65 -10.92 -7.38
N VAL A 253 4.80 -10.78 -6.72
CA VAL A 253 5.71 -9.66 -7.04
C VAL A 253 6.24 -9.72 -8.47
N HIS A 254 6.51 -10.93 -8.98
CA HIS A 254 7.01 -11.14 -10.33
C HIS A 254 5.98 -10.76 -11.41
N ASP A 255 4.73 -11.17 -11.22
CA ASP A 255 3.65 -10.86 -12.16
C ASP A 255 3.39 -9.35 -12.22
N LEU A 256 3.47 -8.64 -11.08
CA LEU A 256 3.33 -7.17 -11.08
C LEU A 256 4.53 -6.45 -11.70
N TYR A 257 5.74 -7.01 -11.60
CA TYR A 257 6.90 -6.54 -12.35
C TYR A 257 6.70 -6.72 -13.87
N ASN A 258 6.18 -7.89 -14.27
CA ASN A 258 5.82 -8.18 -15.65
C ASN A 258 4.75 -7.21 -16.17
N TRP A 259 3.76 -6.88 -15.34
CA TRP A 259 2.76 -5.85 -15.65
C TRP A 259 3.40 -4.48 -15.89
N ASN A 260 4.23 -3.98 -14.97
CA ASN A 260 4.91 -2.70 -15.13
C ASN A 260 5.75 -2.67 -16.41
N THR A 261 6.49 -3.74 -16.69
CA THR A 261 7.33 -3.87 -17.88
C THR A 261 6.50 -3.89 -19.17
N ALA A 262 5.43 -4.69 -19.22
CA ALA A 262 4.56 -4.81 -20.38
C ALA A 262 3.77 -3.51 -20.65
N LEU A 263 3.27 -2.86 -19.59
CA LEU A 263 2.55 -1.60 -19.71
C LEU A 263 3.46 -0.50 -20.26
N ASN A 264 4.62 -0.29 -19.65
CA ASN A 264 5.53 0.81 -19.99
C ASN A 264 6.32 0.61 -21.28
N SER A 265 6.48 -0.64 -21.75
CA SER A 265 7.02 -0.92 -23.09
C SER A 265 6.04 -0.55 -24.21
N GLY A 266 4.75 -0.39 -23.89
CA GLY A 266 3.68 -0.17 -24.86
C GLY A 266 3.07 -1.45 -25.41
N LYS A 267 3.38 -2.61 -24.80
CA LYS A 267 2.85 -3.94 -25.20
C LYS A 267 1.35 -4.06 -24.93
N ILE A 268 0.86 -3.41 -23.88
CA ILE A 268 -0.56 -3.46 -23.45
C ILE A 268 -1.40 -2.36 -24.12
N ILE A 269 -0.93 -1.12 -24.04
CA ILE A 269 -1.54 0.05 -24.69
C ILE A 269 -0.44 0.93 -25.30
N GLN A 270 -0.77 1.64 -26.38
CA GLN A 270 0.18 2.56 -27.02
C GLN A 270 0.69 3.61 -26.01
N LYS A 271 1.99 3.90 -26.03
CA LYS A 271 2.64 4.86 -25.11
C LYS A 271 1.93 6.22 -25.06
N LYS A 272 1.41 6.72 -26.18
CA LYS A 272 0.65 7.98 -26.24
C LYS A 272 -0.62 7.96 -25.37
N ASN A 273 -1.27 6.81 -25.23
CA ASN A 273 -2.46 6.64 -24.41
C ASN A 273 -2.07 6.40 -22.95
N LEU A 274 -0.93 5.72 -22.72
CA LEU A 274 -0.38 5.56 -21.38
C LEU A 274 0.04 6.90 -20.77
N GLU A 275 0.69 7.79 -21.53
CA GLU A 275 1.02 9.14 -21.03
C GLU A 275 -0.22 9.95 -20.67
N LYS A 276 -1.36 9.76 -21.36
CA LYS A 276 -2.64 10.35 -20.92
C LYS A 276 -3.08 9.80 -19.57
N ALA A 277 -2.88 8.51 -19.31
CA ALA A 277 -3.16 7.90 -18.02
C ALA A 277 -2.24 8.43 -16.91
N TYR A 278 -1.01 8.84 -17.26
CA TYR A 278 -0.02 9.40 -16.35
C TYR A 278 -0.07 10.93 -16.20
N THR A 279 -0.95 11.61 -16.95
CA THR A 279 -1.17 13.04 -16.75
C THR A 279 -1.95 13.27 -15.46
N PRO A 280 -1.38 13.98 -14.47
CA PRO A 280 -2.06 14.24 -13.20
C PRO A 280 -3.25 15.17 -13.43
N TYR A 281 -4.34 14.88 -12.71
CA TYR A 281 -5.45 15.81 -12.50
C TYR A 281 -5.52 16.20 -11.03
N LYS A 282 -6.72 16.50 -10.50
CA LYS A 282 -6.93 16.79 -9.08
C LYS A 282 -6.30 15.69 -8.20
N GLN A 283 -5.72 16.11 -7.06
CA GLN A 283 -5.02 15.22 -6.13
C GLN A 283 -3.91 14.37 -6.77
N LYS A 284 -3.22 14.92 -7.78
CA LYS A 284 -2.10 14.25 -8.45
C LYS A 284 -2.48 12.85 -9.00
N TYR A 285 -3.74 12.65 -9.36
CA TYR A 285 -4.25 11.36 -9.80
C TYR A 285 -4.56 11.38 -11.30
N GLY A 286 -4.07 10.39 -12.03
CA GLY A 286 -4.33 10.16 -13.45
C GLY A 286 -5.45 9.14 -13.68
N TYR A 287 -5.36 8.33 -14.72
CA TYR A 287 -6.34 7.26 -14.96
C TYR A 287 -5.90 5.95 -14.28
N GLY A 288 -6.18 5.82 -12.99
CA GLY A 288 -5.83 4.61 -12.23
C GLY A 288 -4.43 4.63 -11.62
N PHE A 289 -3.77 5.80 -11.61
CA PHE A 289 -2.39 5.97 -11.14
C PHE A 289 -2.27 7.25 -10.31
N GLY A 290 -1.57 7.19 -9.18
CA GLY A 290 -1.00 8.35 -8.52
C GLY A 290 0.27 8.80 -9.23
N ILE A 291 0.44 10.11 -9.36
CA ILE A 291 1.51 10.76 -10.12
C ILE A 291 2.23 11.75 -9.21
N ASP A 292 3.32 11.32 -8.61
CA ASP A 292 4.13 12.18 -7.73
C ASP A 292 5.56 12.29 -8.24
N SER A 293 6.45 12.70 -7.35
CA SER A 293 7.88 12.79 -7.59
C SER A 293 8.66 12.23 -6.41
N VAL A 294 9.82 11.66 -6.70
CA VAL A 294 10.73 11.08 -5.73
C VAL A 294 12.16 11.41 -6.16
N PHE A 295 12.91 12.08 -5.30
CA PHE A 295 14.29 12.53 -5.58
C PHE A 295 14.45 13.24 -6.93
N GLY A 296 13.50 14.12 -7.28
CA GLY A 296 13.51 14.90 -8.53
C GLY A 296 13.08 14.13 -9.79
N LYS A 297 12.58 12.91 -9.66
CA LYS A 297 12.10 12.05 -10.75
C LYS A 297 10.61 11.80 -10.64
N ARG A 298 9.92 11.55 -11.75
CA ARG A 298 8.50 11.21 -11.78
C ARG A 298 8.26 9.84 -11.16
N LEU A 299 7.33 9.76 -10.22
CA LEU A 299 6.88 8.52 -9.58
C LEU A 299 5.45 8.23 -10.03
N ILE A 300 5.25 7.08 -10.67
CA ILE A 300 3.93 6.58 -11.01
C ILE A 300 3.67 5.40 -10.10
N SER A 301 2.64 5.47 -9.27
CA SER A 301 2.34 4.38 -8.36
C SER A 301 0.85 4.21 -8.13
N HIS A 302 0.48 3.09 -7.52
CA HIS A 302 -0.82 2.94 -6.90
C HIS A 302 -0.70 1.99 -5.72
N GLY A 303 -1.25 2.39 -4.57
CA GLY A 303 -1.37 1.53 -3.39
C GLY A 303 -2.64 0.68 -3.45
N GLY A 304 -2.63 -0.47 -2.80
CA GLY A 304 -3.77 -1.35 -2.67
C GLY A 304 -4.02 -1.72 -1.22
N GLY A 305 -5.29 -1.79 -0.84
CA GLY A 305 -5.71 -2.33 0.45
C GLY A 305 -6.98 -3.16 0.28
N ILE A 306 -7.01 -4.30 0.95
CA ILE A 306 -8.16 -5.17 1.13
C ILE A 306 -7.96 -5.94 2.45
N HIS A 307 -8.98 -6.54 3.03
CA HIS A 307 -8.86 -7.16 4.36
C HIS A 307 -7.67 -8.13 4.43
N GLY A 308 -6.75 -7.84 5.35
CA GLY A 308 -5.54 -8.61 5.57
C GLY A 308 -4.42 -8.44 4.53
N PHE A 309 -4.55 -7.55 3.56
CA PHE A 309 -3.53 -7.34 2.52
C PHE A 309 -3.35 -5.87 2.17
N VAL A 310 -2.10 -5.46 2.03
CA VAL A 310 -1.73 -4.17 1.43
C VAL A 310 -0.69 -4.39 0.35
N SER A 311 -0.72 -3.55 -0.69
CA SER A 311 0.23 -3.58 -1.78
C SER A 311 0.63 -2.17 -2.20
N ASP A 312 1.78 -2.09 -2.85
CA ASP A 312 2.25 -0.88 -3.49
C ASP A 312 3.00 -1.28 -4.77
N LEU A 313 2.64 -0.63 -5.87
CA LEU A 313 3.24 -0.87 -7.18
C LEU A 313 3.71 0.46 -7.75
N ALA A 314 5.01 0.60 -7.90
CA ALA A 314 5.67 1.84 -8.26
C ALA A 314 6.56 1.69 -9.50
N TYR A 315 6.62 2.75 -10.29
CA TYR A 315 7.46 2.84 -11.47
C TYR A 315 8.06 4.24 -11.61
N VAL A 316 9.38 4.30 -11.85
CA VAL A 316 10.11 5.54 -12.20
C VAL A 316 10.55 5.44 -13.67
N PRO A 317 9.83 6.08 -14.61
CA PRO A 317 10.09 5.93 -16.05
C PRO A 317 11.49 6.29 -16.50
N GLU A 318 12.05 7.36 -15.95
CA GLU A 318 13.32 7.95 -16.34
C GLU A 318 14.47 6.93 -16.25
N ASP A 319 14.43 6.09 -15.22
CA ASP A 319 15.46 5.08 -14.96
C ASP A 319 14.95 3.63 -15.13
N LYS A 320 13.69 3.47 -15.57
CA LYS A 320 12.99 2.18 -15.67
C LYS A 320 13.09 1.36 -14.39
N VAL A 321 12.85 2.01 -13.25
CA VAL A 321 12.83 1.35 -11.94
C VAL A 321 11.43 0.86 -11.64
N SER A 322 11.30 -0.39 -11.21
CA SER A 322 10.05 -0.96 -10.70
C SER A 322 10.26 -1.39 -9.25
N VAL A 323 9.34 -0.97 -8.37
CA VAL A 323 9.28 -1.45 -6.98
C VAL A 323 7.90 -2.07 -6.79
N VAL A 324 7.89 -3.30 -6.28
CA VAL A 324 6.67 -4.04 -5.96
C VAL A 324 6.75 -4.48 -4.51
N LEU A 325 5.76 -4.09 -3.72
CA LEU A 325 5.67 -4.42 -2.31
C LEU A 325 4.32 -5.05 -2.02
N LEU A 326 4.31 -6.24 -1.44
CA LEU A 326 3.10 -6.96 -1.03
C LEU A 326 3.23 -7.35 0.43
N SER A 327 2.21 -7.08 1.25
CA SER A 327 2.15 -7.45 2.66
C SER A 327 0.82 -8.12 2.97
N ASN A 328 0.85 -9.19 3.77
CA ASN A 328 -0.34 -9.90 4.26
C ASN A 328 -0.77 -9.45 5.67
N LYS A 329 -0.46 -8.20 6.01
CA LYS A 329 -0.96 -7.48 7.18
C LYS A 329 -0.96 -5.97 6.86
N PRO A 330 -1.73 -5.14 7.60
CA PRO A 330 -1.58 -3.69 7.53
C PRO A 330 -0.12 -3.27 7.72
N TYR A 331 0.39 -2.45 6.81
CA TYR A 331 1.76 -1.91 6.82
C TYR A 331 1.86 -0.66 5.93
N GLN A 332 2.74 0.29 6.28
CA GLN A 332 2.92 1.52 5.50
C GLN A 332 3.94 1.33 4.35
N LEU A 333 3.49 0.77 3.24
CA LEU A 333 4.37 0.41 2.13
C LEU A 333 4.98 1.62 1.39
N SER A 334 4.34 2.79 1.38
CA SER A 334 4.89 3.98 0.71
C SER A 334 6.18 4.51 1.33
N VAL A 335 6.39 4.29 2.63
CA VAL A 335 7.67 4.64 3.28
C VAL A 335 8.76 3.66 2.84
N VAL A 336 8.44 2.37 2.77
CA VAL A 336 9.34 1.32 2.27
C VAL A 336 9.70 1.57 0.80
N GLU A 337 8.72 1.93 -0.04
CA GLU A 337 8.92 2.30 -1.44
C GLU A 337 9.95 3.43 -1.58
N ARG A 338 9.74 4.52 -0.84
CA ARG A 338 10.65 5.68 -0.84
C ARG A 338 12.06 5.31 -0.37
N ASP A 339 12.20 4.50 0.67
CA ASP A 339 13.49 4.12 1.21
C ASP A 339 14.24 3.14 0.29
N LEU A 340 13.55 2.19 -0.36
CA LEU A 340 14.16 1.34 -1.37
C LEU A 340 14.64 2.17 -2.58
N LEU A 341 13.86 3.17 -2.99
CA LEU A 341 14.29 4.15 -3.99
C LEU A 341 15.47 4.99 -3.50
N ALA A 342 15.54 5.31 -2.20
CA ALA A 342 16.66 6.02 -1.60
C ALA A 342 17.95 5.18 -1.70
N VAL A 343 17.87 3.87 -1.39
CA VAL A 343 18.99 2.93 -1.59
C VAL A 343 19.47 2.94 -3.04
N LEU A 344 18.54 2.84 -4.01
CA LEU A 344 18.86 2.83 -5.45
C LEU A 344 19.50 4.12 -5.96
N TYR A 345 19.11 5.27 -5.39
CA TYR A 345 19.58 6.60 -5.80
C TYR A 345 20.64 7.17 -4.86
N ASN A 346 21.22 6.33 -3.98
CA ASN A 346 22.23 6.72 -3.01
C ASN A 346 21.84 7.95 -2.18
N GLN A 347 20.57 8.00 -1.78
CA GLN A 347 20.01 9.01 -0.90
C GLN A 347 20.02 8.49 0.56
N PRO A 348 19.97 9.39 1.55
CA PRO A 348 19.88 8.98 2.95
C PRO A 348 18.62 8.17 3.24
N TYR A 349 18.77 7.07 3.98
CA TYR A 349 17.69 6.25 4.53
C TYR A 349 18.09 5.73 5.91
N LYS A 350 17.12 5.27 6.71
CA LYS A 350 17.37 4.74 8.05
C LYS A 350 17.01 3.25 8.10
N LEU A 351 17.93 2.42 8.59
CA LEU A 351 17.62 1.03 8.91
C LEU A 351 16.70 0.99 10.14
N ALA A 352 15.71 0.12 10.12
CA ALA A 352 14.98 -0.18 11.34
C ALA A 352 15.93 -0.82 12.36
N GLU A 353 15.78 -0.41 13.61
CA GLU A 353 16.61 -0.84 14.72
C GLU A 353 15.71 -1.32 15.84
N GLU A 354 16.27 -2.17 16.71
CA GLU A 354 15.60 -2.58 17.92
C GLU A 354 15.19 -1.35 18.75
N GLN A 355 13.90 -1.29 19.11
CA GLN A 355 13.42 -0.24 20.01
C GLN A 355 13.99 -0.50 21.40
N LYS A 356 14.95 0.33 21.80
CA LYS A 356 15.57 0.27 23.13
C LYS A 356 14.67 0.98 24.12
N GLU A 357 14.40 0.31 25.24
CA GLU A 357 13.73 0.95 26.37
C GLU A 357 14.65 1.99 27.00
N GLY A 358 14.25 3.24 26.91
CA GLY A 358 14.77 4.33 27.72
C GLY A 358 14.34 4.20 29.18
N LYS A 359 14.94 5.01 30.04
CA LYS A 359 14.49 5.20 31.42
C LYS A 359 14.00 6.62 31.57
N VAL A 360 12.79 6.76 32.08
CA VAL A 360 12.19 8.04 32.44
C VAL A 360 11.81 7.95 33.91
N ASP A 361 12.21 8.94 34.70
CA ASP A 361 11.93 8.94 36.14
C ASP A 361 10.43 9.08 36.41
N THR A 362 9.99 8.54 37.55
CA THR A 362 8.58 8.50 37.95
C THR A 362 7.94 9.89 38.01
N ALA A 363 8.69 10.94 38.38
CA ALA A 363 8.16 12.30 38.49
C ALA A 363 7.91 12.91 37.11
N THR A 364 8.76 12.61 36.13
CA THR A 364 8.53 12.99 34.72
C THR A 364 7.36 12.22 34.13
N LEU A 365 7.25 10.91 34.38
CA LEU A 365 6.12 10.09 33.91
C LEU A 365 4.76 10.62 34.40
N ASN A 366 4.69 11.07 35.66
CA ASN A 366 3.45 11.60 36.23
C ASN A 366 2.93 12.85 35.47
N LYS A 367 3.82 13.61 34.81
CA LYS A 367 3.41 14.77 33.99
C LYS A 367 2.59 14.36 32.75
N TYR A 368 2.76 13.12 32.28
CA TYR A 368 2.07 12.58 31.11
C TYR A 368 0.71 11.96 31.42
N VAL A 369 0.40 11.72 32.70
CA VAL A 369 -0.92 11.21 33.13
C VAL A 369 -2.01 12.19 32.74
N GLY A 370 -3.11 11.68 32.18
CA GLY A 370 -4.24 12.49 31.74
C GLY A 370 -5.12 11.82 30.70
N GLU A 371 -6.16 12.53 30.27
CA GLU A 371 -7.01 12.14 29.15
C GLU A 371 -6.70 13.03 27.94
N TYR A 372 -6.54 12.40 26.78
CA TYR A 372 -6.20 13.08 25.53
C TYR A 372 -7.29 12.81 24.50
N GLU A 373 -7.90 13.86 23.96
CA GLU A 373 -8.97 13.78 22.97
C GLU A 373 -8.40 13.95 21.56
N LEU A 374 -8.46 12.87 20.77
CA LEU A 374 -7.95 12.80 19.40
C LEU A 374 -9.08 12.99 18.37
N ALA A 375 -10.31 12.62 18.73
CA ALA A 375 -11.54 12.95 18.03
C ALA A 375 -12.71 12.97 19.03
N SER A 376 -13.88 13.46 18.61
CA SER A 376 -15.07 13.59 19.48
C SER A 376 -15.49 12.28 20.17
N THR A 377 -15.25 11.14 19.53
CA THR A 377 -15.55 9.79 20.04
C THR A 377 -14.31 8.96 20.36
N PHE A 378 -13.11 9.55 20.25
CA PHE A 378 -11.85 8.82 20.40
C PHE A 378 -10.87 9.54 21.32
N LYS A 379 -10.61 8.90 22.46
CA LYS A 379 -9.72 9.38 23.51
C LYS A 379 -8.69 8.32 23.87
N ILE A 380 -7.54 8.78 24.32
CA ILE A 380 -6.50 7.97 24.96
C ILE A 380 -6.36 8.43 26.41
N THR A 381 -6.56 7.51 27.34
CA THR A 381 -6.33 7.73 28.76
C THR A 381 -4.96 7.16 29.13
N VAL A 382 -4.09 8.01 29.67
CA VAL A 382 -2.74 7.64 30.13
C VAL A 382 -2.72 7.65 31.66
N VAL A 383 -2.31 6.53 32.26
CA VAL A 383 -2.18 6.38 33.71
C VAL A 383 -0.83 5.82 34.09
N GLN A 384 -0.38 6.13 35.30
CA GLN A 384 0.83 5.57 35.87
C GLN A 384 0.50 4.34 36.72
N VAL A 385 1.09 3.19 36.40
CA VAL A 385 0.88 1.92 37.12
C VAL A 385 2.22 1.24 37.32
N GLY A 386 2.54 0.87 38.57
CA GLY A 386 3.75 0.10 38.88
C GLY A 386 5.06 0.80 38.50
N GLY A 387 5.09 2.14 38.49
CA GLY A 387 6.27 2.94 38.12
C GLY A 387 6.44 3.19 36.62
N GLY A 388 5.59 2.59 35.76
CA GLY A 388 5.54 2.84 34.32
C GLY A 388 4.22 3.51 33.88
N LEU A 389 4.08 3.77 32.58
CA LEU A 389 2.84 4.26 31.99
C LEU A 389 2.06 3.14 31.31
N LYS A 390 0.75 3.26 31.36
CA LYS A 390 -0.18 2.48 30.55
C LYS A 390 -1.12 3.44 29.82
N ALA A 391 -1.50 3.08 28.60
CA ALA A 391 -2.46 3.83 27.81
C ALA A 391 -3.66 2.95 27.44
N GLN A 392 -4.84 3.55 27.43
CA GLN A 392 -6.09 2.93 27.01
C GLN A 392 -6.78 3.80 25.97
N ALA A 393 -6.92 3.27 24.76
CA ALA A 393 -7.75 3.89 23.74
C ALA A 393 -9.23 3.54 23.96
N THR A 394 -10.14 4.42 23.54
CA THR A 394 -11.59 4.23 23.72
C THR A 394 -12.06 2.90 23.14
N GLY A 395 -12.72 2.06 23.96
CA GLY A 395 -13.21 0.75 23.56
C GLY A 395 -12.14 -0.34 23.43
N GLN A 396 -10.89 -0.06 23.81
CA GLN A 396 -9.77 -1.01 23.75
C GLN A 396 -9.27 -1.41 25.14
N PRO A 397 -8.59 -2.57 25.26
CA PRO A 397 -7.82 -2.90 26.45
C PRO A 397 -6.74 -1.86 26.73
N GLN A 398 -6.29 -1.85 27.99
CA GLN A 398 -5.18 -1.01 28.42
C GLN A 398 -3.85 -1.72 28.18
N PHE A 399 -2.85 -1.01 27.65
CA PHE A 399 -1.54 -1.56 27.30
C PHE A 399 -0.39 -0.77 27.93
N ASP A 400 0.72 -1.44 28.17
CA ASP A 400 1.95 -0.82 28.67
C ASP A 400 2.59 0.08 27.62
N LEU A 401 3.07 1.25 28.06
CA LEU A 401 3.88 2.18 27.30
C LEU A 401 5.34 2.08 27.75
N PHE A 402 6.22 1.84 26.79
CA PHE A 402 7.66 1.73 27.00
C PHE A 402 8.32 3.01 26.50
N ALA A 403 9.19 3.61 27.31
CA ALA A 403 9.88 4.83 26.90
C ALA A 403 10.89 4.51 25.79
N GLU A 404 10.90 5.28 24.72
CA GLU A 404 12.00 5.36 23.74
C GLU A 404 12.92 6.53 24.09
N SER A 405 12.33 7.65 24.52
CA SER A 405 13.02 8.83 25.03
C SER A 405 12.19 9.45 26.16
N GLU A 406 12.54 10.66 26.63
CA GLU A 406 11.79 11.33 27.70
C GLU A 406 10.31 11.50 27.34
N ASN A 407 10.00 11.92 26.10
CA ASN A 407 8.65 12.27 25.67
C ASN A 407 8.07 11.33 24.59
N ILE A 408 8.81 10.35 24.09
CA ILE A 408 8.32 9.37 23.10
C ILE A 408 8.22 8.00 23.74
N PHE A 409 7.05 7.38 23.61
CA PHE A 409 6.73 6.07 24.13
C PHE A 409 6.20 5.17 23.01
N PHE A 410 6.44 3.87 23.12
CA PHE A 410 5.97 2.88 22.15
C PHE A 410 5.21 1.75 22.82
N TYR A 411 4.37 1.07 22.03
CA TYR A 411 3.71 -0.16 22.43
C TYR A 411 4.50 -1.37 21.91
N LYS A 412 4.53 -2.45 22.69
CA LYS A 412 5.09 -3.74 22.22
C LYS A 412 4.06 -4.64 21.54
N VAL A 413 2.79 -4.41 21.84
CA VAL A 413 1.65 -5.24 21.39
C VAL A 413 1.04 -4.75 20.07
N VAL A 414 1.31 -3.49 19.71
CA VAL A 414 0.84 -2.84 18.48
C VAL A 414 1.95 -1.94 17.95
N GLU A 415 2.05 -1.81 16.64
CA GLU A 415 3.02 -0.93 15.99
C GLU A 415 2.52 0.53 16.04
N ALA A 416 2.67 1.15 17.21
CA ALA A 416 2.30 2.54 17.44
C ALA A 416 3.24 3.22 18.45
N LYS A 417 3.33 4.55 18.37
CA LYS A 417 4.03 5.40 19.34
C LYS A 417 3.14 6.54 19.80
N ILE A 418 3.40 7.03 21.01
CA ILE A 418 2.86 8.27 21.55
C ILE A 418 4.02 9.23 21.78
N GLU A 419 3.94 10.40 21.15
CA GLU A 419 4.81 11.53 21.44
C GLU A 419 4.05 12.55 22.29
N PHE A 420 4.54 12.85 23.49
CA PHE A 420 3.98 13.91 24.32
C PHE A 420 4.59 15.26 23.94
N VAL A 421 3.71 16.26 23.75
CA VAL A 421 4.08 17.61 23.34
C VAL A 421 3.89 18.55 24.53
N ARG A 422 4.94 19.34 24.80
CA ARG A 422 4.95 20.34 25.86
C ARG A 422 4.72 21.75 25.29
N ASN A 423 4.00 22.58 26.03
CA ASN A 423 3.86 24.00 25.71
C ASN A 423 5.15 24.79 26.04
N GLY A 424 5.17 26.09 25.73
CA GLY A 424 6.31 26.98 26.03
C GLY A 424 6.66 27.15 27.52
N LYS A 425 5.83 26.62 28.43
CA LYS A 425 6.06 26.58 29.89
C LYS A 425 6.55 25.20 30.38
N GLY A 426 6.71 24.23 29.47
CA GLY A 426 7.15 22.87 29.79
C GLY A 426 6.04 21.93 30.29
N GLU A 427 4.79 22.37 30.28
CA GLU A 427 3.62 21.56 30.67
C GLU A 427 3.15 20.72 29.48
N VAL A 428 2.73 19.48 29.72
CA VAL A 428 2.22 18.60 28.67
C VAL A 428 0.84 19.10 28.24
N GLU A 429 0.71 19.54 26.99
CA GLU A 429 -0.53 20.11 26.44
C GLU A 429 -1.28 19.17 25.50
N SER A 430 -0.57 18.22 24.89
CA SER A 430 -1.12 17.29 23.93
C SER A 430 -0.24 16.05 23.80
N LEU A 431 -0.74 15.08 23.06
CA LEU A 431 0.05 13.98 22.54
C LEU A 431 -0.19 13.83 21.03
N ILE A 432 0.72 13.13 20.36
CA ILE A 432 0.57 12.70 18.97
C ILE A 432 0.62 11.18 18.98
N LEU A 433 -0.44 10.53 18.49
CA LEU A 433 -0.44 9.10 18.22
C LEU A 433 0.16 8.89 16.82
N HIS A 434 1.30 8.21 16.76
CA HIS A 434 1.89 7.71 15.52
C HIS A 434 1.44 6.28 15.32
N GLN A 435 0.53 6.04 14.38
CA GLN A 435 0.03 4.68 14.12
C GLN A 435 -0.34 4.53 12.65
N SER A 436 0.07 3.41 12.05
CA SER A 436 -0.24 3.09 10.64
C SER A 436 0.11 4.22 9.66
N GLY A 437 1.17 4.98 9.97
CA GLY A 437 1.63 6.11 9.16
C GLY A 437 0.89 7.43 9.33
N ALA A 438 -0.15 7.47 10.17
CA ALA A 438 -0.83 8.70 10.54
C ALA A 438 -0.20 9.31 11.80
N ASN A 439 -0.17 10.64 11.85
CA ASN A 439 0.13 11.42 13.05
C ASN A 439 -1.17 12.05 13.52
N ILE A 440 -1.75 11.52 14.59
CA ILE A 440 -3.07 11.92 15.08
C ILE A 440 -2.87 12.75 16.35
N PRO A 441 -2.97 14.09 16.26
CA PRO A 441 -2.82 14.94 17.44
C PRO A 441 -4.02 14.77 18.36
N GLY A 442 -3.77 14.78 19.67
CA GLY A 442 -4.77 14.68 20.71
C GLY A 442 -4.53 15.71 21.81
N LYS A 443 -5.51 16.58 22.04
CA LYS A 443 -5.39 17.63 23.07
C LYS A 443 -5.58 17.03 24.45
N LYS A 444 -4.75 17.42 25.42
CA LYS A 444 -4.96 17.05 26.82
C LYS A 444 -6.21 17.77 27.35
N ILE A 445 -7.18 17.00 27.85
CA ILE A 445 -8.45 17.50 28.38
C ILE A 445 -8.58 17.32 29.89
N LYS A 446 -7.75 16.46 30.50
CA LYS A 446 -7.64 16.27 31.95
C LYS A 446 -6.20 15.97 32.36
#